data_AF-A0A7X6RF73-F1
#
_entry.id   AF-A0A7X6RF73-F1
#
_cell.length_a   1.000
_cell.length_b   1.000
_cell.length_c   1.000
_cell.angle_alpha   90.00
_cell.angle_beta   90.00
_cell.angle_gamma   90.00
#
_symmetry.space_group_name_H-M   'P 1'
#
loop_
_entity.id
_entity.type
_entity.pdbx_description
1 polymer ?
#
loop_
_entity_poly.entity_id
_entity_poly.type
_entity_poly.pdbx_seq_one_letter_code
_entity_poly.pdbx_strand_id
1 'polypeptide(L)'
;MGAKHEELWRKTLHNAFPGAGLRKDVTVLAEQIRKFRNRVAHHDSLLNIDVGFEMRAVFSLAEMINKEAADWMRTVDRTRDMGIKKPISPLDTVVVPSAQAKLDDGPLSAYICQPGRFFQEVGHMAFYEEREIGVDVPYIKARYDNVLWSETEADRLKLSEKREDKKLGKVMASSLEKGWAPGKYQVFILSQAGDPDHVALEKPLQNDRAGKGSAFVNRQRYTSVHRLRHAKNVWDL
;
A
#
# COMPACT_ATOMS: atom_id res chain seq x y z
N MET A 1 19.14 4.05 18.16
CA MET A 1 18.83 5.49 18.33
C MET A 1 17.55 5.65 19.19
N GLY A 2 17.62 5.53 20.51
CA GLY A 2 16.43 5.22 21.34
C GLY A 2 16.03 6.23 22.42
N ALA A 3 16.89 6.53 23.39
CA ALA A 3 16.44 7.16 24.65
C ALA A 3 16.26 8.70 24.57
N LYS A 4 17.20 9.42 23.96
CA LYS A 4 17.23 10.90 23.98
C LYS A 4 16.05 11.55 23.23
N HIS A 5 15.61 10.95 22.12
CA HIS A 5 14.47 11.47 21.35
C HIS A 5 13.13 11.19 22.01
N GLU A 6 13.05 10.13 22.81
CA GLU A 6 11.85 9.77 23.56
C GLU A 6 11.63 10.72 24.74
N GLU A 7 12.72 11.14 25.39
CA GLU A 7 12.67 12.13 26.46
C GLU A 7 12.19 13.50 25.96
N LEU A 8 12.72 13.98 24.82
CA LEU A 8 12.29 15.24 24.21
C LEU A 8 10.80 15.20 23.81
N TRP A 9 10.33 14.05 23.31
CA TRP A 9 8.91 13.85 23.01
C TRP A 9 8.04 13.97 24.25
N ARG A 10 8.36 13.21 25.29
CA ARG A 10 7.62 13.19 26.55
C ARG A 10 7.62 14.54 27.26
N LYS A 11 8.72 15.29 27.18
CA LYS A 11 8.85 16.58 27.88
C LYS A 11 8.14 17.72 27.16
N THR A 12 8.23 17.81 25.83
CA THR A 12 7.79 19.03 25.12
C THR A 12 7.11 18.79 23.78
N LEU A 13 7.62 17.90 22.92
CA LEU A 13 7.12 17.84 21.53
C LEU A 13 5.71 17.27 21.41
N HIS A 14 5.26 16.41 22.32
CA HIS A 14 3.89 15.89 22.29
C HIS A 14 2.82 17.00 22.36
N ASN A 15 3.13 18.14 23.00
CA ASN A 15 2.23 19.28 23.08
C ASN A 15 1.95 19.94 21.72
N ALA A 16 2.87 19.81 20.76
CA ALA A 16 2.68 20.30 19.39
C ALA A 16 1.77 19.38 18.56
N PHE A 17 1.51 18.16 19.04
CA PHE A 17 0.68 17.15 18.38
C PHE A 17 -0.36 16.60 19.36
N PRO A 18 -1.31 17.43 19.84
CA PRO A 18 -2.27 17.04 20.88
C PRO A 18 -3.15 15.85 20.48
N GLY A 19 -3.35 15.61 19.18
CA GLY A 19 -4.09 14.46 18.66
C GLY A 19 -3.23 13.21 18.39
N ALA A 20 -1.91 13.27 18.61
CA ALA A 20 -1.03 12.14 18.41
C ALA A 20 -0.90 11.29 19.68
N GLY A 21 -0.97 9.96 19.53
CA GLY A 21 -0.67 9.03 20.62
C GLY A 21 0.84 8.84 20.81
N LEU A 22 1.49 8.20 19.83
CA LEU A 22 2.90 7.81 19.91
C LEU A 22 3.79 8.69 19.02
N ARG A 23 5.00 9.00 19.49
CA ARG A 23 6.06 9.70 18.71
C ARG A 23 6.30 9.05 17.33
N LYS A 24 6.26 7.71 17.31
CA LYS A 24 6.51 6.92 16.10
C LYS A 24 5.50 7.23 15.00
N ASP A 25 4.26 7.55 15.36
CA ASP A 25 3.19 7.81 14.39
C ASP A 25 3.42 9.12 13.65
N VAL A 26 3.76 10.16 14.40
CA VAL A 26 4.22 11.45 13.86
C VAL A 26 5.46 11.26 13.00
N THR A 27 6.43 10.48 13.47
CA THR A 27 7.69 10.25 12.75
C THR A 27 7.45 9.58 11.39
N VAL A 28 6.59 8.56 11.33
CA VAL A 28 6.27 7.85 10.08
C VAL A 28 5.61 8.78 9.08
N LEU A 29 4.62 9.56 9.51
CA LEU A 29 3.92 10.52 8.65
C LEU A 29 4.85 11.64 8.18
N ALA A 30 5.63 12.22 9.08
CA ALA A 30 6.57 13.29 8.76
C ALA A 30 7.64 12.83 7.75
N GLU A 31 8.16 11.61 7.89
CA GLU A 31 9.13 11.05 6.94
C GLU A 31 8.50 10.77 5.57
N GLN A 32 7.25 10.31 5.52
CA GLN A 32 6.52 10.15 4.27
C GLN A 32 6.36 11.50 3.56
N ILE A 33 5.85 12.52 4.27
CA ILE A 33 5.66 13.87 3.74
C ILE A 33 6.99 14.48 3.28
N ARG A 34 8.07 14.31 4.05
CA ARG A 34 9.40 14.80 3.68
C ARG A 34 9.87 14.22 2.36
N LYS A 35 9.72 12.91 2.14
CA LYS A 35 10.09 12.25 0.89
C LYS A 35 9.26 12.75 -0.28
N PHE A 36 7.95 12.89 -0.09
CA PHE A 36 7.05 13.40 -1.13
C PHE A 36 7.40 14.85 -1.50
N ARG A 37 7.52 15.74 -0.50
CA ARG A 37 7.91 17.14 -0.71
C ARG A 37 9.26 17.28 -1.40
N ASN A 38 10.24 16.44 -1.05
CA ASN A 38 11.54 16.46 -1.73
C ASN A 38 11.42 16.12 -3.22
N ARG A 39 10.61 15.12 -3.60
CA ARG A 39 10.36 14.81 -5.02
C ARG A 39 9.77 16.00 -5.77
N VAL A 40 8.75 16.64 -5.18
CA VAL A 40 8.12 17.83 -5.77
C VAL A 40 9.14 18.96 -5.93
N ALA A 41 9.95 19.21 -4.91
CA ALA A 41 10.99 20.25 -4.92
C ALA A 41 12.09 19.98 -5.96
N HIS A 42 12.38 18.71 -6.24
CA HIS A 42 13.34 18.31 -7.29
C HIS A 42 12.73 18.25 -8.69
N HIS A 43 11.46 18.65 -8.87
CA HIS A 43 10.71 18.53 -10.13
C HIS A 43 10.69 17.09 -10.68
N ASP A 44 10.73 16.08 -9.79
CA ASP A 44 10.60 14.69 -10.20
C ASP A 44 9.21 14.41 -10.78
N SER A 45 9.14 13.46 -11.71
CA SER A 45 7.86 13.04 -12.29
C SER A 45 6.94 12.43 -11.22
N LEU A 46 5.71 12.96 -11.15
CA LEU A 46 4.61 12.42 -10.34
C LEU A 46 3.72 11.45 -11.13
N LEU A 47 4.08 11.14 -12.39
CA LEU A 47 3.28 10.25 -13.26
C LEU A 47 3.03 8.86 -12.64
N ASN A 48 3.94 8.45 -11.78
CA ASN A 48 3.91 7.15 -11.14
C ASN A 48 3.69 7.26 -9.63
N ILE A 49 3.31 8.44 -9.12
CA ILE A 49 3.02 8.63 -7.70
C ILE A 49 1.52 8.68 -7.51
N ASP A 50 1.02 7.96 -6.49
CA ASP A 50 -0.33 8.13 -5.96
C ASP A 50 -0.34 9.40 -5.09
N VAL A 51 -0.64 10.54 -5.73
CA VAL A 51 -0.61 11.86 -5.06
C VAL A 51 -1.69 11.92 -3.98
N GLY A 52 -2.86 11.31 -4.22
CA GLY A 52 -3.93 11.25 -3.23
C GLY A 52 -3.49 10.53 -1.96
N PHE A 53 -2.75 9.43 -2.10
CA PHE A 53 -2.15 8.72 -0.97
C PHE A 53 -1.14 9.59 -0.20
N GLU A 54 -0.23 10.28 -0.88
CA GLU A 54 0.74 11.14 -0.20
C GLU A 54 0.06 12.29 0.55
N MET A 55 -1.03 12.82 0.00
CA MET A 55 -1.83 13.86 0.65
C MET A 55 -2.62 13.35 1.86
N ARG A 56 -3.00 12.06 1.92
CA ARG A 56 -3.57 11.48 3.15
C ARG A 56 -2.61 11.61 4.32
N ALA A 57 -1.31 11.40 4.11
CA ALA A 57 -0.33 11.57 5.19
C ALA A 57 -0.26 13.02 5.68
N VAL A 58 -0.36 14.00 4.77
CA VAL A 58 -0.42 15.43 5.09
C VAL A 58 -1.64 15.73 5.96
N PHE A 59 -2.83 15.29 5.56
CA PHE A 59 -4.05 15.53 6.35
C PHE A 59 -4.02 14.82 7.70
N SER A 60 -3.54 13.58 7.77
CA SER A 60 -3.41 12.85 9.03
C SER A 60 -2.44 13.54 9.99
N LEU A 61 -1.32 14.07 9.50
CA LEU A 61 -0.38 14.81 10.34
C LEU A 61 -0.97 16.16 10.79
N ALA A 62 -1.68 16.86 9.90
CA ALA A 62 -2.38 18.09 10.24
C ALA A 62 -3.43 17.85 11.33
N GLU A 63 -4.19 16.75 11.24
CA GLU A 63 -5.23 16.41 12.22
C GLU A 63 -4.65 16.12 13.61
N MET A 64 -3.44 15.55 13.67
CA MET A 64 -2.70 15.37 14.93
C MET A 64 -2.29 16.71 15.58
N ILE A 65 -2.14 17.78 14.79
CA ILE A 65 -1.80 19.13 15.26
C ILE A 65 -3.09 19.89 15.62
N ASN A 66 -4.04 19.96 14.69
CA ASN A 66 -5.30 20.67 14.82
C ASN A 66 -6.35 20.07 13.86
N LYS A 67 -7.45 19.60 14.43
CA LYS A 67 -8.53 18.95 13.66
C LYS A 67 -9.22 19.89 12.68
N GLU A 68 -9.57 21.10 13.11
CA GLU A 68 -10.27 22.10 12.27
C GLU A 68 -9.42 22.50 11.06
N ALA A 69 -8.11 22.68 11.26
CA ALA A 69 -7.18 22.97 10.19
C ALA A 69 -7.11 21.82 9.18
N ALA A 70 -7.05 20.58 9.63
CA ALA A 70 -7.04 19.41 8.75
C ALA A 70 -8.35 19.29 7.95
N ASP A 71 -9.49 19.54 8.59
CA ASP A 71 -10.79 19.51 7.94
C ASP A 71 -10.92 20.63 6.90
N TRP A 72 -10.44 21.84 7.20
CA TRP A 72 -10.32 22.92 6.20
C TRP A 72 -9.37 22.57 5.05
N MET A 73 -8.20 21.99 5.33
CA MET A 73 -7.26 21.56 4.28
C MET A 73 -7.90 20.56 3.30
N ARG A 74 -8.78 19.67 3.79
CA ARG A 74 -9.52 18.72 2.95
C ARG A 74 -10.57 19.41 2.07
N THR A 75 -11.18 20.51 2.50
CA THR A 75 -12.17 21.24 1.68
C THR A 75 -11.55 22.07 0.57
N VAL A 76 -10.30 22.51 0.76
CA VAL A 76 -9.56 23.29 -0.26
C VAL A 76 -8.60 22.44 -1.11
N ASP A 77 -8.49 21.14 -0.82
CA ASP A 77 -7.64 20.23 -1.57
C ASP A 77 -8.11 20.08 -3.02
N ARG A 78 -7.18 20.23 -3.95
CA ARG A 78 -7.40 20.04 -5.39
C ARG A 78 -6.54 18.92 -5.96
N THR A 79 -5.68 18.32 -5.14
CA THR A 79 -4.69 17.35 -5.60
C THR A 79 -5.33 16.09 -6.15
N ARG A 80 -6.44 15.62 -5.55
CA ARG A 80 -7.21 14.49 -6.04
C ARG A 80 -7.80 14.75 -7.43
N ASP A 81 -8.42 15.92 -7.63
CA ASP A 81 -8.97 16.30 -8.93
C ASP A 81 -7.90 16.41 -10.01
N MET A 82 -6.72 16.93 -9.65
CA MET A 82 -5.58 16.99 -10.58
C MET A 82 -5.01 15.61 -10.88
N GLY A 83 -5.02 14.70 -9.91
CA GLY A 83 -4.67 13.29 -10.11
C GLY A 83 -5.55 12.61 -11.16
N ILE A 84 -6.86 12.89 -11.17
CA ILE A 84 -7.79 12.35 -12.17
C ILE A 84 -7.49 12.90 -13.58
N LYS A 85 -7.04 14.15 -13.70
CA LYS A 85 -6.71 14.79 -14.99
C LYS A 85 -5.32 14.44 -15.52
N LYS A 86 -4.56 13.66 -14.77
CA LYS A 86 -3.21 13.24 -15.12
C LYS A 86 -3.22 12.33 -16.36
N PRO A 87 -2.20 12.40 -17.22
CA PRO A 87 -2.05 11.45 -18.32
C PRO A 87 -2.00 10.00 -17.79
N ILE A 88 -2.67 9.08 -18.49
CA ILE A 88 -2.71 7.65 -18.15
C ILE A 88 -1.28 7.11 -18.14
N SER A 89 -0.85 6.52 -17.02
CA SER A 89 0.43 5.81 -16.98
C SER A 89 0.32 4.56 -17.84
N PRO A 90 1.31 4.27 -18.71
CA PRO A 90 1.34 3.01 -19.46
C PRO A 90 1.59 1.79 -18.55
N LEU A 91 1.91 2.01 -17.28
CA LEU A 91 2.11 0.98 -16.27
C LEU A 91 0.86 0.92 -15.37
N ASP A 92 0.17 -0.21 -15.39
CA ASP A 92 -1.07 -0.43 -14.64
C ASP A 92 -0.96 -1.59 -13.64
N THR A 93 0.21 -2.25 -13.57
CA THR A 93 0.41 -3.45 -12.77
C THR A 93 1.70 -3.36 -11.96
N VAL A 94 1.63 -3.71 -10.67
CA VAL A 94 2.80 -3.94 -9.82
C VAL A 94 3.06 -5.44 -9.64
N VAL A 95 4.29 -5.87 -9.85
CA VAL A 95 4.76 -7.22 -9.54
C VAL A 95 5.50 -7.20 -8.20
N VAL A 96 5.07 -8.02 -7.24
CA VAL A 96 5.66 -8.10 -5.89
C VAL A 96 6.10 -9.53 -5.54
N PRO A 97 7.13 -9.72 -4.71
CA PRO A 97 7.46 -11.02 -4.15
C PRO A 97 6.33 -11.50 -3.21
N SER A 98 5.88 -12.74 -3.39
CA SER A 98 4.72 -13.31 -2.66
C SER A 98 5.05 -13.86 -1.27
N ALA A 99 6.27 -14.39 -1.09
CA ALA A 99 6.67 -15.42 -0.12
C ALA A 99 6.21 -15.27 1.36
N GLN A 100 5.73 -14.12 1.80
CA GLN A 100 5.27 -13.89 3.19
C GLN A 100 4.08 -12.94 3.31
N ALA A 101 3.53 -12.46 2.20
CA ALA A 101 2.67 -11.27 2.19
C ALA A 101 1.31 -11.51 1.54
N LYS A 102 1.14 -12.57 0.75
CA LYS A 102 -0.14 -12.95 0.16
C LYS A 102 -0.95 -13.73 1.19
N LEU A 103 -2.14 -13.25 1.51
CA LEU A 103 -3.15 -14.03 2.22
C LEU A 103 -4.14 -14.54 1.17
N ASP A 104 -4.20 -15.86 1.03
CA ASP A 104 -5.10 -16.55 0.10
C ASP A 104 -5.91 -17.58 0.90
N ASP A 105 -6.95 -17.08 1.59
CA ASP A 105 -7.83 -17.90 2.43
C ASP A 105 -9.26 -17.85 1.89
N GLY A 106 -9.47 -18.57 0.78
CA GLY A 106 -10.76 -18.60 0.09
C GLY A 106 -11.21 -17.20 -0.36
N PRO A 107 -12.33 -16.63 0.14
CA PRO A 107 -12.83 -15.32 -0.28
C PRO A 107 -11.95 -14.11 0.14
N LEU A 108 -10.89 -14.34 0.92
CA LEU A 108 -10.03 -13.31 1.49
C LEU A 108 -8.73 -13.14 0.70
N SER A 109 -8.84 -12.76 -0.57
CA SER A 109 -7.67 -12.37 -1.38
C SER A 109 -7.15 -10.98 -0.94
N ALA A 110 -5.94 -10.95 -0.37
CA ALA A 110 -5.27 -9.74 0.08
C ALA A 110 -3.74 -9.83 0.01
N TYR A 111 -3.09 -8.67 -0.11
CA TYR A 111 -1.64 -8.52 0.05
C TYR A 111 -1.31 -7.62 1.23
N ILE A 112 -0.42 -8.07 2.11
CA ILE A 112 -0.13 -7.46 3.40
C ILE A 112 1.37 -7.20 3.49
N CYS A 113 1.76 -5.96 3.72
CA CYS A 113 3.17 -5.62 3.85
C CYS A 113 3.44 -4.58 4.94
N GLN A 114 4.73 -4.31 5.16
CA GLN A 114 5.19 -3.34 6.14
C GLN A 114 4.64 -1.93 5.84
N PRO A 115 4.34 -1.14 6.88
CA PRO A 115 3.76 0.19 6.71
C PRO A 115 4.74 1.14 6.03
N GLY A 116 4.21 2.09 5.25
CA GLY A 116 5.00 3.11 4.57
C GLY A 116 5.79 2.61 3.36
N ARG A 117 5.48 1.40 2.86
CA ARG A 117 6.04 0.92 1.61
C ARG A 117 5.40 1.68 0.44
N PHE A 118 6.24 2.29 -0.37
CA PHE A 118 5.79 3.07 -1.52
C PHE A 118 5.21 2.16 -2.61
N PHE A 119 4.05 2.53 -3.17
CA PHE A 119 3.46 1.92 -4.37
C PHE A 119 3.03 3.01 -5.35
N GLN A 120 3.25 2.79 -6.65
CA GLN A 120 2.64 3.60 -7.70
C GLN A 120 1.12 3.38 -7.71
N GLU A 121 0.38 4.34 -8.25
CA GLU A 121 -1.07 4.19 -8.49
C GLU A 121 -1.28 3.25 -9.67
N VAL A 122 -1.57 1.98 -9.38
CA VAL A 122 -1.77 0.91 -10.36
C VAL A 122 -3.07 0.17 -10.06
N GLY A 123 -3.71 -0.37 -11.10
CA GLY A 123 -4.95 -1.12 -10.98
C GLY A 123 -4.74 -2.57 -10.57
N HIS A 124 -3.61 -3.17 -10.95
CA HIS A 124 -3.39 -4.61 -10.83
C HIS A 124 -2.15 -4.95 -10.00
N MET A 125 -2.18 -6.14 -9.39
CA MET A 125 -1.06 -6.70 -8.66
C MET A 125 -0.78 -8.12 -9.14
N ALA A 126 0.47 -8.40 -9.52
CA ALA A 126 0.94 -9.74 -9.85
C ALA A 126 1.96 -10.22 -8.81
N PHE A 127 2.06 -11.53 -8.66
CA PHE A 127 2.92 -12.16 -7.66
C PHE A 127 4.07 -12.88 -8.34
N TYR A 128 5.29 -12.55 -7.90
CA TYR A 128 6.50 -13.27 -8.29
C TYR A 128 6.87 -14.23 -7.16
N GLU A 129 6.71 -15.53 -7.42
CA GLU A 129 6.99 -16.62 -6.50
C GLU A 129 7.54 -17.82 -7.25
N GLU A 130 8.32 -18.67 -6.59
CA GLU A 130 8.84 -19.90 -7.21
C GLU A 130 9.54 -19.72 -8.57
N ARG A 131 10.12 -18.53 -8.80
CA ARG A 131 10.76 -18.12 -10.06
C ARG A 131 9.81 -17.94 -11.24
N GLU A 132 8.56 -17.62 -10.98
CA GLU A 132 7.57 -17.29 -12.00
C GLU A 132 6.66 -16.14 -11.57
N ILE A 133 5.93 -15.58 -12.53
CA ILE A 133 4.70 -14.84 -12.29
C ILE A 133 3.55 -15.78 -12.64
N GLY A 134 2.69 -16.06 -11.65
CA GLY A 134 1.51 -16.91 -11.83
C GLY A 134 0.48 -16.34 -12.80
N VAL A 135 -0.57 -17.12 -13.09
CA VAL A 135 -1.63 -16.72 -14.04
C VAL A 135 -2.58 -15.68 -13.47
N ASP A 136 -2.74 -15.60 -12.15
CA ASP A 136 -3.68 -14.69 -11.51
C ASP A 136 -3.07 -13.30 -11.31
N VAL A 137 -3.69 -12.31 -11.95
CA VAL A 137 -3.35 -10.89 -11.86
C VAL A 137 -4.58 -10.14 -11.34
N PRO A 138 -4.81 -10.14 -10.01
CA PRO A 138 -5.95 -9.48 -9.41
C PRO A 138 -5.91 -7.95 -9.53
N TYR A 139 -7.11 -7.37 -9.56
CA TYR A 139 -7.35 -5.94 -9.43
C TYR A 139 -7.30 -5.51 -7.95
N ILE A 140 -6.73 -4.35 -7.69
CA ILE A 140 -6.64 -3.73 -6.37
C ILE A 140 -7.96 -3.00 -6.10
N LYS A 141 -8.85 -3.67 -5.35
CA LYS A 141 -10.17 -3.12 -4.99
C LYS A 141 -10.07 -2.01 -3.95
N ALA A 142 -9.16 -2.16 -2.99
CA ALA A 142 -8.93 -1.16 -1.96
C ALA A 142 -7.49 -1.24 -1.44
N ARG A 143 -6.98 -0.10 -0.95
CA ARG A 143 -5.70 0.01 -0.29
C ARG A 143 -5.88 0.72 1.04
N TYR A 144 -5.36 0.12 2.10
CA TYR A 144 -5.35 0.64 3.44
C TYR A 144 -3.91 0.75 3.94
N ASP A 145 -3.55 1.89 4.51
CA ASP A 145 -2.19 2.18 4.95
C ASP A 145 -2.17 2.43 6.46
N ASN A 146 -1.10 2.01 7.14
CA ASN A 146 -0.90 2.21 8.58
C ASN A 146 -2.05 1.66 9.46
N VAL A 147 -2.71 0.60 9.02
CA VAL A 147 -3.79 -0.04 9.77
C VAL A 147 -3.21 -0.69 11.00
N LEU A 148 -3.68 -0.28 12.18
CA LEU A 148 -3.31 -0.92 13.44
C LEU A 148 -4.06 -2.25 13.57
N TRP A 149 -3.31 -3.34 13.60
CA TRP A 149 -3.87 -4.67 13.76
C TRP A 149 -4.07 -5.00 15.23
N SER A 150 -5.32 -5.29 15.57
CA SER A 150 -5.75 -5.82 16.86
C SER A 150 -7.07 -6.55 16.68
N GLU A 151 -7.41 -7.45 17.62
CA GLU A 151 -8.71 -8.14 17.61
C GLU A 151 -9.86 -7.13 17.68
N THR A 152 -9.74 -6.12 18.54
CA THR A 152 -10.73 -5.04 18.68
C THR A 152 -10.96 -4.29 17.38
N GLU A 153 -9.90 -3.95 16.63
CA GLU A 153 -10.02 -3.25 15.37
C GLU A 153 -10.61 -4.16 14.28
N ALA A 154 -10.24 -5.44 14.27
CA ALA A 154 -10.82 -6.42 13.36
C ALA A 154 -12.35 -6.51 13.55
N ASP A 155 -12.81 -6.59 14.79
CA ASP A 155 -14.24 -6.68 15.11
C ASP A 155 -14.98 -5.38 14.78
N ARG A 156 -14.38 -4.21 15.09
CA ARG A 156 -14.92 -2.92 14.68
C ARG A 156 -15.11 -2.83 13.16
N LEU A 157 -14.12 -3.26 12.39
CA LEU A 157 -14.15 -3.23 10.93
C LEU A 157 -15.18 -4.20 10.34
N LYS A 158 -15.37 -5.39 10.93
CA LYS A 158 -16.41 -6.35 10.52
C LYS A 158 -17.83 -5.77 10.66
N LEU A 159 -18.04 -4.79 11.54
CA LEU A 159 -19.30 -4.11 11.77
C LEU A 159 -19.50 -2.85 10.90
N SER A 160 -18.49 -2.39 10.16
CA SER A 160 -18.58 -1.22 9.28
C SER A 160 -19.66 -1.40 8.21
N GLU A 161 -20.36 -0.34 7.79
CA GLU A 161 -21.32 -0.43 6.67
C GLU A 161 -20.64 -0.68 5.32
N LYS A 162 -19.36 -0.28 5.19
CA LYS A 162 -18.60 -0.42 3.95
C LYS A 162 -18.14 -1.87 3.73
N ARG A 163 -18.39 -2.40 2.54
CA ARG A 163 -18.06 -3.80 2.19
C ARG A 163 -16.56 -4.06 2.28
N GLU A 164 -15.74 -3.11 1.85
CA GLU A 164 -14.28 -3.21 1.84
C GLU A 164 -13.74 -3.24 3.28
N ASP A 165 -14.29 -2.43 4.18
CA ASP A 165 -13.91 -2.41 5.60
C ASP A 165 -14.26 -3.74 6.28
N LYS A 166 -15.47 -4.28 6.00
CA LYS A 166 -15.82 -5.64 6.48
C LYS A 166 -14.82 -6.68 5.99
N LYS A 167 -14.36 -6.58 4.73
CA LYS A 167 -13.36 -7.49 4.17
C LYS A 167 -12.00 -7.31 4.84
N LEU A 168 -11.57 -6.07 5.10
CA LEU A 168 -10.36 -5.77 5.86
C LEU A 168 -10.41 -6.37 7.28
N GLY A 169 -11.54 -6.24 7.98
CA GLY A 169 -11.71 -6.83 9.32
C GLY A 169 -11.59 -8.36 9.32
N LYS A 170 -12.10 -9.03 8.27
CA LYS A 170 -11.92 -10.48 8.08
C LYS A 170 -10.47 -10.86 7.75
N VAL A 171 -9.81 -10.12 6.86
CA VAL A 171 -8.38 -10.30 6.55
C VAL A 171 -7.53 -10.15 7.81
N MET A 172 -7.80 -9.13 8.63
CA MET A 172 -7.09 -8.89 9.88
C MET A 172 -7.27 -10.05 10.86
N ALA A 173 -8.51 -10.50 11.10
CA ALA A 173 -8.78 -11.63 12.00
C ALA A 173 -8.09 -12.92 11.55
N SER A 174 -8.25 -13.32 10.28
CA SER A 174 -7.59 -14.52 9.71
C SER A 174 -6.07 -14.42 9.79
N SER A 175 -5.50 -13.24 9.59
CA SER A 175 -4.05 -13.06 9.69
C SER A 175 -3.54 -13.17 11.13
N LEU A 176 -4.25 -12.59 12.11
CA LEU A 176 -3.91 -12.71 13.53
C LEU A 176 -3.97 -14.18 13.99
N GLU A 177 -5.00 -14.93 13.57
CA GLU A 177 -5.13 -16.37 13.84
C GLU A 177 -3.96 -17.17 13.25
N LYS A 178 -3.42 -16.74 12.10
CA LYS A 178 -2.23 -17.34 11.46
C LYS A 178 -0.90 -16.89 12.07
N GLY A 179 -0.93 -16.21 13.21
CA GLY A 179 0.26 -15.84 13.98
C GLY A 179 0.94 -14.55 13.53
N TRP A 180 0.27 -13.71 12.73
CA TRP A 180 0.78 -12.37 12.45
C TRP A 180 0.78 -11.53 13.73
N ALA A 181 1.89 -10.82 13.98
CA ALA A 181 2.02 -10.00 15.18
C ALA A 181 1.07 -8.78 15.15
N PRO A 182 0.58 -8.32 16.31
CA PRO A 182 -0.05 -7.01 16.41
C PRO A 182 0.93 -5.91 15.97
N GLY A 183 0.45 -4.94 15.21
CA GLY A 183 1.31 -3.92 14.63
C GLY A 183 0.61 -3.10 13.56
N LYS A 184 1.35 -2.18 12.92
CA LYS A 184 0.82 -1.42 11.79
C LYS A 184 1.20 -2.11 10.50
N TYR A 185 0.24 -2.24 9.59
CA TYR A 185 0.45 -2.84 8.28
C TYR A 185 -0.17 -2.00 7.17
N GLN A 186 0.28 -2.27 5.95
CA GLN A 186 -0.32 -1.79 4.72
C GLN A 186 -0.97 -2.97 4.01
N VAL A 187 -2.24 -2.84 3.65
CA VAL A 187 -3.09 -3.93 3.16
C VAL A 187 -3.72 -3.54 1.84
N PHE A 188 -3.65 -4.43 0.86
CA PHE A 188 -4.33 -4.34 -0.42
C PHE A 188 -5.41 -5.41 -0.46
N ILE A 189 -6.65 -5.01 -0.69
CA ILE A 189 -7.77 -5.91 -0.92
C ILE A 189 -7.81 -6.20 -2.41
N LEU A 190 -7.80 -7.48 -2.76
CA LEU A 190 -7.66 -7.93 -4.14
C LEU A 190 -8.96 -8.54 -4.65
N SER A 191 -9.15 -8.45 -5.98
CA SER A 191 -10.17 -9.21 -6.69
C SER A 191 -9.81 -10.70 -6.72
N GLN A 192 -10.79 -11.52 -7.03
CA GLN A 192 -10.68 -12.97 -7.11
C GLN A 192 -11.01 -13.46 -8.52
N ALA A 193 -10.62 -14.69 -8.83
CA ALA A 193 -11.05 -15.34 -10.05
C ALA A 193 -12.58 -15.25 -10.20
N GLY A 194 -13.04 -14.78 -11.37
CA GLY A 194 -14.45 -14.54 -11.66
C GLY A 194 -14.95 -13.10 -11.41
N ASP A 195 -14.18 -12.25 -10.72
CA ASP A 195 -14.46 -10.81 -10.70
C ASP A 195 -14.19 -10.19 -12.10
N PRO A 196 -14.99 -9.23 -12.59
CA PRO A 196 -14.84 -8.66 -13.94
C PRO A 196 -13.46 -8.05 -14.23
N ASP A 197 -12.84 -7.42 -13.23
CA ASP A 197 -11.55 -6.74 -13.38
C ASP A 197 -10.34 -7.65 -13.07
N HIS A 198 -10.61 -8.90 -12.67
CA HIS A 198 -9.56 -9.90 -12.46
C HIS A 198 -9.02 -10.38 -13.79
N VAL A 199 -7.70 -10.41 -13.93
CA VAL A 199 -7.06 -10.89 -15.16
C VAL A 199 -6.43 -12.24 -14.92
N ALA A 200 -6.83 -13.22 -15.73
CA ALA A 200 -6.14 -14.50 -15.85
C ALA A 200 -5.25 -14.48 -17.10
N LEU A 201 -3.96 -14.78 -16.94
CA LEU A 201 -3.03 -15.01 -18.04
C LEU A 201 -3.23 -16.43 -18.61
N GLU A 202 -2.89 -16.64 -19.87
CA GLU A 202 -2.98 -17.97 -20.51
C GLU A 202 -2.00 -18.98 -19.89
N LYS A 203 -0.84 -18.50 -19.43
CA LYS A 203 0.23 -19.30 -18.84
C LYS A 203 1.08 -18.47 -17.88
N PRO A 204 1.72 -19.10 -16.88
CA PRO A 204 2.67 -18.41 -16.03
C PRO A 204 3.88 -17.92 -16.82
N LEU A 205 4.48 -16.81 -16.39
CA LEU A 205 5.72 -16.29 -16.96
C LEU A 205 6.90 -16.80 -16.14
N GLN A 206 7.71 -17.65 -16.76
CA GLN A 206 8.87 -18.28 -16.12
C GLN A 206 10.09 -17.36 -16.07
N ASN A 207 10.94 -17.53 -15.07
CA ASN A 207 12.29 -16.97 -15.01
C ASN A 207 13.35 -18.05 -15.29
N ASP A 208 13.87 -18.02 -16.50
CA ASP A 208 14.90 -18.94 -17.01
C ASP A 208 16.34 -18.57 -16.61
N ARG A 209 16.60 -17.36 -16.09
CA ARG A 209 17.96 -16.96 -15.70
C ARG A 209 18.36 -17.59 -14.38
N ALA A 210 19.52 -18.26 -14.31
CA ALA A 210 20.05 -18.84 -13.07
C ALA A 210 21.22 -18.01 -12.50
N GLY A 211 21.55 -18.24 -11.22
CA GLY A 211 22.73 -17.66 -10.57
C GLY A 211 22.51 -16.37 -9.79
N LYS A 212 23.59 -15.75 -9.30
CA LYS A 212 23.55 -14.55 -8.48
C LYS A 212 22.99 -13.37 -9.29
N GLY A 213 21.95 -12.71 -8.77
CA GLY A 213 21.27 -11.61 -9.47
C GLY A 213 20.17 -12.04 -10.43
N SER A 214 19.82 -13.33 -10.47
CA SER A 214 18.71 -13.84 -11.29
C SER A 214 17.32 -13.48 -10.79
N ALA A 215 17.17 -12.93 -9.59
CA ALA A 215 15.86 -12.54 -9.06
C ALA A 215 15.26 -11.41 -9.90
N PHE A 216 14.13 -11.69 -10.56
CA PHE A 216 13.44 -10.73 -11.40
C PHE A 216 12.84 -9.55 -10.58
N VAL A 217 12.31 -9.86 -9.39
CA VAL A 217 11.77 -8.88 -8.44
C VAL A 217 12.40 -9.08 -7.04
N ASN A 218 13.05 -8.03 -6.51
CA ASN A 218 13.57 -8.02 -5.13
C ASN A 218 12.70 -7.20 -4.16
N ARG A 219 11.98 -6.19 -4.66
CA ARG A 219 11.03 -5.37 -3.88
C ARG A 219 9.71 -5.29 -4.61
N GLN A 220 9.71 -4.58 -5.73
CA GLN A 220 8.58 -4.48 -6.65
C GLN A 220 9.10 -4.07 -8.02
N ARG A 221 8.35 -4.41 -9.06
CA ARG A 221 8.56 -3.95 -10.44
C ARG A 221 7.22 -3.50 -11.00
N TYR A 222 7.23 -2.54 -11.91
CA TYR A 222 6.02 -2.04 -12.57
C TYR A 222 6.01 -2.45 -14.02
N THR A 223 4.85 -2.87 -14.51
CA THR A 223 4.60 -3.31 -15.90
C THR A 223 3.14 -2.99 -16.25
N SER A 224 2.63 -3.56 -17.33
CA SER A 224 1.21 -3.53 -17.66
C SER A 224 0.60 -4.91 -17.84
N VAL A 225 -0.71 -5.02 -17.64
CA VAL A 225 -1.49 -6.22 -17.98
C VAL A 225 -1.28 -6.59 -19.45
N HIS A 226 -1.21 -5.59 -20.34
CA HIS A 226 -0.92 -5.80 -21.75
C HIS A 226 0.41 -6.52 -21.96
N ARG A 227 1.50 -6.06 -21.31
CA ARG A 227 2.81 -6.73 -21.38
C ARG A 227 2.76 -8.13 -20.80
N LEU A 228 2.10 -8.31 -19.65
CA LEU A 228 1.96 -9.63 -19.01
C LEU A 228 1.27 -10.65 -19.93
N ARG A 229 0.25 -10.23 -20.68
CA ARG A 229 -0.47 -11.11 -21.63
C ARG A 229 0.36 -11.54 -22.83
N HIS A 230 1.32 -10.72 -23.26
CA HIS A 230 2.09 -10.97 -24.49
C HIS A 230 3.53 -11.45 -24.23
N ALA A 231 4.02 -11.31 -23.00
CA ALA A 231 5.32 -11.83 -22.59
C ALA A 231 5.35 -13.37 -22.66
N LYS A 232 6.52 -13.91 -23.01
CA LYS A 232 6.80 -15.35 -22.94
C LYS A 232 7.59 -15.69 -21.68
N ASN A 233 8.31 -14.72 -21.13
CA ASN A 233 9.19 -14.85 -19.99
C ASN A 233 9.14 -13.56 -19.15
N VAL A 234 9.44 -13.63 -17.85
CA VAL A 234 9.51 -12.44 -17.00
C VAL A 234 10.48 -11.38 -17.52
N TRP A 235 11.53 -11.76 -18.24
CA TRP A 235 12.53 -10.83 -18.79
C TRP A 235 12.06 -10.05 -20.04
N ASP A 236 10.88 -10.36 -20.57
CA ASP A 236 10.22 -9.57 -21.62
C ASP A 236 9.51 -8.32 -21.05
N LEU A 237 9.44 -8.18 -19.71
CA LEU A 237 8.66 -7.16 -18.98
C LEU A 237 9.45 -5.89 -18.60
#